data_AF-A0A2Z2PG16-F1
#
_entry.id   AF-A0A2Z2PG16-F1
#
_cell.length_a   1.000
_cell.length_b   1.000
_cell.length_c   1.000
_cell.angle_alpha   90.00
_cell.angle_beta   90.00
_cell.angle_gamma   90.00
#
_symmetry.space_group_name_H-M   'P 1'
#
loop_
_entity.id
_entity.type
_entity.pdbx_description
1 polymer ?
#
loop_
_entity_poly.entity_id
_entity_poly.type
_entity_poly.pdbx_seq_one_letter_code
_entity_poly.pdbx_strand_id
1 'polypeptide(L)'
;MVDAWEVLVIAEKIGPEEAAAFGAGRGAFFAGLADGEASGLVAARLGLAGRRWALADAAAGVSDTAERAVLVAAGLAPGEGVGRIPRALRGLAVLEALALRALRGGGHPLMLGRGAPLAALGAAIFRA
;
A
#
# COMPACT_ATOMS: atom_id res chain seq x y z
N MET A 1 -4.12 16.66 6.21
CA MET A 1 -4.21 15.41 5.41
C MET A 1 -4.85 15.75 4.08
N VAL A 2 -4.09 16.48 3.28
CA VAL A 2 -4.34 17.05 1.96
C VAL A 2 -2.88 17.32 1.53
N ASP A 3 -2.24 16.48 0.71
CA ASP A 3 -1.97 16.78 -0.73
C ASP A 3 -1.29 15.56 -1.40
N ALA A 4 -1.79 14.34 -1.21
CA ALA A 4 -1.13 13.18 -1.83
C ALA A 4 -1.51 13.02 -3.32
N TRP A 5 -2.76 13.34 -3.67
CA TRP A 5 -3.24 13.24 -5.05
C TRP A 5 -2.69 14.32 -5.96
N GLU A 6 -2.33 15.49 -5.41
CA GLU A 6 -1.79 16.61 -6.17
C GLU A 6 -0.49 16.23 -6.90
N VAL A 7 0.34 15.38 -6.29
CA VAL A 7 1.56 14.84 -6.91
C VAL A 7 1.26 14.13 -8.24
N LEU A 8 0.16 13.37 -8.32
CA LEU A 8 -0.21 12.64 -9.53
C LEU A 8 -0.89 13.53 -10.59
N VAL A 9 -1.42 14.69 -10.19
CA VAL A 9 -2.11 15.62 -11.09
C VAL A 9 -1.15 16.69 -11.63
N ILE A 10 -0.16 17.08 -10.84
CA ILE A 10 0.83 18.11 -11.19
C ILE A 10 2.00 17.51 -11.99
N ALA A 11 2.36 16.25 -11.72
CA ALA A 11 3.43 15.60 -12.45
C ALA A 11 3.01 15.31 -13.90
N GLU A 12 3.84 15.74 -14.85
CA GLU A 12 3.69 15.40 -16.27
C GLU A 12 3.88 13.89 -16.52
N LYS A 13 4.65 13.22 -15.65
CA LYS A 13 4.85 11.77 -15.64
C LYS A 13 5.17 11.27 -14.23
N ILE A 14 4.68 10.09 -13.88
CA ILE A 14 4.98 9.45 -12.59
C ILE A 14 6.39 8.83 -12.61
N GLY A 15 7.33 9.49 -11.95
CA GLY A 15 8.66 8.98 -11.68
C GLY A 15 8.79 8.29 -10.30
N PRO A 16 9.99 7.76 -9.99
CA PRO A 16 10.23 7.07 -8.73
C PRO A 16 10.01 7.94 -7.48
N GLU A 17 10.35 9.23 -7.56
CA GLU A 17 10.20 10.17 -6.45
C GLU A 17 8.73 10.50 -6.21
N GLU A 18 7.96 10.75 -7.27
CA GLU A 18 6.51 10.99 -7.21
C GLU A 18 5.78 9.78 -6.65
N ALA A 19 6.14 8.57 -7.09
CA ALA A 19 5.59 7.33 -6.55
C ALA A 19 5.90 7.18 -5.05
N ALA A 20 7.14 7.43 -4.64
CA ALA A 20 7.54 7.37 -3.23
C ALA A 20 6.77 8.39 -2.38
N ALA A 21 6.66 9.64 -2.84
CA ALA A 21 5.95 10.72 -2.17
C ALA A 21 4.45 10.42 -2.05
N PHE A 22 3.82 9.97 -3.14
CA PHE A 22 2.42 9.55 -3.16
C PHE A 22 2.15 8.43 -2.15
N GLY A 23 2.97 7.36 -2.20
CA GLY A 23 2.84 6.23 -1.30
C GLY A 23 3.04 6.63 0.17
N ALA A 24 4.03 7.47 0.46
CA ALA A 24 4.31 7.97 1.81
C ALA A 24 3.14 8.83 2.34
N GLY A 25 2.66 9.77 1.53
CA GLY A 25 1.54 10.65 1.88
C GLY A 25 0.25 9.88 2.17
N ARG A 26 -0.08 8.89 1.34
CA ARG A 26 -1.26 8.03 1.56
C ARG A 26 -1.07 7.05 2.72
N GLY A 27 0.15 6.57 2.96
CA GLY A 27 0.49 5.69 4.08
C GLY A 27 0.47 6.38 5.44
N ALA A 28 0.78 7.68 5.51
CA ALA A 28 0.93 8.44 6.75
C ALA A 28 -0.32 8.40 7.64
N PHE A 29 -1.52 8.41 7.05
CA PHE A 29 -2.76 8.28 7.82
C PHE A 29 -2.79 7.00 8.67
N PHE A 30 -2.39 5.88 8.09
CA PHE A 30 -2.41 4.59 8.79
C PHE A 30 -1.36 4.51 9.89
N ALA A 31 -0.20 5.14 9.70
CA ALA A 31 0.82 5.24 10.75
C ALA A 31 0.28 5.97 11.99
N GLY A 32 -0.56 7.00 11.78
CA GLY A 32 -1.21 7.76 12.86
C GLY A 32 -2.30 7.02 13.63
N LEU A 33 -2.68 5.81 13.23
CA LEU A 33 -3.64 4.96 13.97
C LEU A 33 -2.97 4.13 15.08
N ALA A 34 -1.65 4.27 15.27
CA ALA A 34 -0.92 3.56 16.31
C ALA A 34 -1.00 4.31 17.66
N ASP A 35 -1.63 3.70 18.65
CA ASP A 35 -1.77 4.25 20.01
C ASP A 35 -0.67 3.74 20.98
N GLY A 36 -0.24 4.59 21.92
CA GLY A 36 0.61 4.22 23.08
C GLY A 36 2.14 4.25 22.87
N GLU A 37 2.94 3.84 23.86
CA GLU A 37 4.42 3.92 23.81
C GLU A 37 5.10 2.88 22.90
N ALA A 38 4.45 1.74 22.63
CA ALA A 38 4.89 0.78 21.61
C ALA A 38 4.59 1.24 20.16
N SER A 39 4.09 2.48 20.00
CA SER A 39 3.56 3.03 18.75
C SER A 39 4.61 3.12 17.64
N GLY A 40 5.90 3.33 17.91
CA GLY A 40 6.89 3.54 16.83
C GLY A 40 6.97 2.41 15.79
N LEU A 41 7.14 1.16 16.24
CA LEU A 41 7.21 0.00 15.34
C LEU A 41 5.85 -0.34 14.72
N VAL A 42 4.76 -0.14 15.47
CA VAL A 42 3.40 -0.36 14.98
C VAL A 42 3.06 0.67 13.90
N ALA A 43 3.31 1.95 14.15
CA ALA A 43 3.13 3.05 13.21
C ALA A 43 3.90 2.82 11.91
N ALA A 44 5.18 2.43 12.00
CA ALA A 44 5.97 2.07 10.82
C ALA A 44 5.33 0.92 10.03
N ARG A 45 4.86 -0.12 10.74
CA ARG A 45 4.19 -1.28 10.13
C ARG A 45 2.87 -0.93 9.45
N LEU A 46 2.04 -0.08 10.07
CA LEU A 46 0.77 0.39 9.51
C LEU A 46 1.01 1.33 8.34
N GLY A 47 1.98 2.24 8.45
CA GLY A 47 2.39 3.12 7.37
C GLY A 47 2.87 2.35 6.14
N LEU A 48 3.67 1.30 6.33
CA LEU A 48 4.12 0.42 5.26
C LEU A 48 2.95 -0.30 4.56
N ALA A 49 1.99 -0.81 5.32
CA ALA A 49 0.80 -1.45 4.77
C ALA A 49 -0.04 -0.46 3.95
N GLY A 50 -0.25 0.75 4.48
CA GLY A 50 -0.95 1.84 3.79
C GLY A 50 -0.25 2.28 2.51
N ARG A 51 1.08 2.44 2.55
CA ARG A 51 1.91 2.77 1.37
C ARG A 51 1.75 1.74 0.26
N ARG A 52 1.84 0.45 0.60
CA ARG A 52 1.69 -0.65 -0.37
C ARG A 52 0.32 -0.65 -1.01
N TRP A 53 -0.73 -0.47 -0.21
CA TRP A 53 -2.09 -0.36 -0.72
C TRP A 53 -2.26 0.81 -1.68
N ALA A 54 -1.80 2.00 -1.29
CA ALA A 54 -1.91 3.19 -2.13
C ALA A 54 -1.21 3.00 -3.48
N LEU A 55 0.01 2.47 -3.48
CA LEU A 55 0.77 2.23 -4.71
C LEU A 55 0.12 1.17 -5.60
N ALA A 56 -0.48 0.13 -5.02
CA ALA A 56 -1.24 -0.87 -5.79
C ALA A 56 -2.51 -0.27 -6.41
N ASP A 57 -3.22 0.57 -5.67
CA ASP A 57 -4.43 1.26 -6.12
C ASP A 57 -4.12 2.21 -7.30
N ALA A 58 -3.06 3.02 -7.18
CA ALA A 58 -2.58 3.87 -8.25
C ALA A 58 -2.11 3.05 -9.47
N ALA A 59 -1.33 1.98 -9.25
CA ALA A 59 -0.86 1.12 -10.35
C ALA A 59 -2.01 0.46 -11.13
N ALA A 60 -3.13 0.16 -10.46
CA ALA A 60 -4.31 -0.37 -11.13
C ALA A 60 -5.03 0.68 -11.99
N GLY A 61 -4.96 1.96 -11.60
CA GLY A 61 -5.67 3.06 -12.25
C GLY A 61 -4.91 3.75 -13.39
N VAL A 62 -3.58 3.66 -13.44
CA VAL A 62 -2.79 4.27 -14.52
C VAL A 62 -2.90 3.49 -15.84
N SER A 63 -2.87 4.19 -16.97
CA SER A 63 -2.91 3.58 -18.30
C SER A 63 -1.51 3.33 -18.87
N ASP A 64 -0.54 4.21 -18.60
CA ASP A 64 0.84 4.04 -19.06
C ASP A 64 1.51 2.87 -18.33
N THR A 65 2.00 1.90 -19.10
CA THR A 65 2.73 0.73 -18.59
C THR A 65 4.05 1.07 -17.92
N ALA A 66 4.74 2.14 -18.33
CA ALA A 66 5.99 2.58 -17.73
C ALA A 66 5.74 3.17 -16.33
N GLU A 67 4.74 4.03 -16.19
CA GLU A 67 4.32 4.58 -14.89
C GLU A 67 3.82 3.48 -13.94
N ARG A 68 3.06 2.52 -14.48
CA ARG A 68 2.64 1.33 -13.73
C ARG A 68 3.84 0.57 -13.17
N ALA A 69 4.88 0.36 -13.98
CA ALA A 69 6.09 -0.35 -13.54
C ALA A 69 6.82 0.41 -12.42
N VAL A 70 6.86 1.74 -12.48
CA VAL A 70 7.43 2.60 -11.44
C VAL A 70 6.66 2.45 -10.12
N LEU A 71 5.32 2.55 -10.16
CA LEU A 71 4.46 2.36 -8.99
C LEU A 71 4.60 0.96 -8.38
N VAL A 72 4.68 -0.07 -9.23
CA VAL A 72 4.90 -1.46 -8.82
C VAL A 72 6.24 -1.61 -8.10
N ALA A 73 7.32 -1.09 -8.69
CA ALA A 73 8.65 -1.15 -8.10
C ALA A 73 8.70 -0.44 -6.74
N ALA A 74 8.13 0.77 -6.65
CA ALA A 74 8.02 1.51 -5.39
C ALA A 74 7.20 0.75 -4.32
N GLY A 75 6.12 0.08 -4.73
CA GLY A 75 5.25 -0.69 -3.83
C GLY A 75 5.91 -1.96 -3.29
N LEU A 76 6.76 -2.60 -4.09
CA LEU A 76 7.51 -3.81 -3.71
C LEU A 76 8.84 -3.50 -3.02
N ALA A 77 9.31 -2.25 -3.07
CA ALA A 77 10.52 -1.83 -2.39
C ALA A 77 10.48 -2.23 -0.90
N PRO A 78 11.61 -2.69 -0.34
CA PRO A 78 11.74 -2.94 1.09
C PRO A 78 11.25 -1.73 1.90
N GLY A 79 10.76 -1.99 3.10
CA GLY A 79 10.30 -0.94 4.00
C GLY A 79 10.49 -1.35 5.44
N GLU A 80 10.65 -0.35 6.28
CA GLU A 80 10.72 -0.53 7.73
C GLU A 80 9.31 -0.71 8.28
N GLY A 81 9.15 -1.66 9.22
CA GLY A 81 7.85 -2.10 9.69
C GLY A 81 7.64 -3.60 9.46
N VAL A 82 8.31 -4.40 10.29
CA VAL A 82 8.12 -5.86 10.33
C VAL A 82 7.25 -6.19 11.54
N GLY A 83 6.27 -7.09 11.36
CA GLY A 83 5.39 -7.50 12.45
C GLY A 83 3.94 -7.74 12.00
N ARG A 84 3.09 -8.08 12.98
CA ARG A 84 1.65 -8.25 12.76
C ARG A 84 0.95 -6.90 12.86
N ILE A 85 -0.11 -6.73 12.06
CA ILE A 85 -1.03 -5.60 12.21
C ILE A 85 -1.98 -5.94 13.36
N PRO A 86 -2.33 -5.01 14.27
CA PRO A 86 -3.28 -5.29 15.34
C PRO A 86 -4.62 -5.80 14.83
N ARG A 87 -5.25 -6.74 15.55
CA ARG A 87 -6.56 -7.34 15.17
C ARG A 87 -7.64 -6.30 14.91
N ALA A 88 -7.65 -5.21 15.67
CA ALA A 88 -8.59 -4.10 15.48
C ALA A 88 -8.48 -3.46 14.07
N LEU A 89 -7.30 -3.53 13.45
CA LEU A 89 -6.99 -3.01 12.13
C LEU A 89 -6.82 -4.12 11.08
N ARG A 90 -7.43 -5.30 11.28
CA ARG A 90 -7.36 -6.43 10.33
C ARG A 90 -7.73 -6.06 8.89
N GLY A 91 -8.58 -5.06 8.70
CA GLY A 91 -8.91 -4.55 7.36
C GLY A 91 -7.68 -4.05 6.61
N LEU A 92 -6.73 -3.42 7.29
CA LEU A 92 -5.47 -2.99 6.70
C LEU A 92 -4.57 -4.18 6.30
N ALA A 93 -4.59 -5.28 7.08
CA ALA A 93 -3.90 -6.51 6.70
C ALA A 93 -4.48 -7.14 5.42
N VAL A 94 -5.80 -7.07 5.25
CA VAL A 94 -6.48 -7.48 4.01
C VAL A 94 -6.04 -6.61 2.84
N LEU A 95 -6.08 -5.29 3.01
CA LEU A 95 -5.68 -4.34 1.96
C LEU A 95 -4.22 -4.57 1.53
N GLU A 96 -3.30 -4.73 2.47
CA GLU A 96 -1.89 -4.98 2.16
C GLU A 96 -1.70 -6.33 1.44
N ALA A 97 -2.42 -7.38 1.84
CA ALA A 97 -2.30 -8.68 1.19
C ALA A 97 -2.79 -8.64 -0.27
N LEU A 98 -3.91 -7.96 -0.52
CA LEU A 98 -4.42 -7.71 -1.88
C LEU A 98 -3.46 -6.83 -2.67
N ALA A 99 -2.93 -5.78 -2.06
CA ALA A 99 -1.97 -4.88 -2.69
C ALA A 99 -0.69 -5.60 -3.09
N LEU A 100 -0.09 -6.38 -2.20
CA LEU A 100 1.10 -7.17 -2.52
C LEU A 100 0.85 -8.20 -3.63
N ARG A 101 -0.35 -8.80 -3.67
CA ARG A 101 -0.75 -9.69 -4.76
C ARG A 101 -0.86 -8.92 -6.08
N ALA A 102 -1.54 -7.79 -6.09
CA ALA A 102 -1.69 -6.92 -7.26
C ALA A 102 -0.32 -6.45 -7.79
N LEU A 103 0.54 -5.94 -6.92
CA LEU A 103 1.89 -5.46 -7.25
C LEU A 103 2.76 -6.59 -7.82
N ARG A 104 2.77 -7.77 -7.20
CA ARG A 104 3.50 -8.95 -7.74
C ARG A 104 2.93 -9.44 -9.07
N GLY A 105 1.66 -9.16 -9.33
CA GLY A 105 1.02 -9.38 -10.62
C GLY A 105 1.25 -8.25 -11.63
N GLY A 106 2.09 -7.26 -11.36
CA GLY A 106 2.35 -6.15 -12.29
C GLY A 106 1.40 -4.96 -12.15
N GLY A 107 0.72 -4.81 -11.00
CA GLY A 107 -0.16 -3.67 -10.75
C GLY A 107 -1.57 -3.85 -11.31
N HIS A 108 -2.07 -5.09 -11.35
CA HIS A 108 -3.44 -5.39 -11.74
C HIS A 108 -4.46 -4.97 -10.66
N PRO A 109 -5.76 -4.85 -11.00
CA PRO A 109 -6.79 -4.56 -10.02
C PRO A 109 -6.74 -5.49 -8.80
N LEU A 110 -6.92 -4.93 -7.60
CA LEU A 110 -6.72 -5.62 -6.31
C LEU A 110 -7.56 -6.90 -6.18
N MET A 111 -8.76 -6.90 -6.75
CA MET A 111 -9.72 -8.02 -6.68
C MET A 111 -9.72 -8.91 -7.93
N LEU A 112 -8.63 -8.92 -8.72
CA LEU A 112 -8.58 -9.72 -9.94
C LEU A 112 -8.44 -11.22 -9.67
N GLY A 113 -9.40 -11.97 -10.22
CA GLY A 113 -9.40 -13.43 -10.28
C GLY A 113 -9.75 -14.14 -8.97
N ARG A 114 -9.88 -15.46 -9.05
CA ARG A 114 -10.36 -16.32 -7.95
C ARG A 114 -9.45 -16.36 -6.72
N GLY A 115 -8.18 -16.00 -6.87
CA GLY A 115 -7.21 -15.98 -5.77
C GLY A 115 -7.30 -14.76 -4.86
N ALA A 116 -7.93 -13.66 -5.30
CA ALA A 116 -8.01 -12.43 -4.51
C ALA A 116 -8.88 -12.60 -3.23
N PRO A 117 -10.09 -13.19 -3.29
CA PRO A 117 -10.88 -13.45 -2.09
C PRO A 117 -10.18 -14.35 -1.07
N LEU A 118 -9.44 -15.37 -1.53
CA LEU A 118 -8.69 -16.27 -0.66
C LEU A 118 -7.53 -15.55 0.04
N ALA A 119 -6.82 -14.68 -0.67
CA ALA A 119 -5.76 -13.85 -0.10
C ALA A 119 -6.30 -12.89 0.97
N ALA A 120 -7.47 -12.26 0.71
CA ALA A 120 -8.15 -11.41 1.66
C ALA A 120 -8.56 -12.18 2.93
N LEU A 121 -9.23 -13.32 2.78
CA LEU A 121 -9.67 -14.14 3.92
C LEU A 121 -8.48 -14.63 4.75
N GLY A 122 -7.44 -15.17 4.11
CA GLY A 122 -6.24 -15.64 4.80
C GLY A 122 -5.53 -14.52 5.55
N ALA A 123 -5.48 -13.31 5.00
CA ALA A 123 -4.89 -12.15 5.68
C ALA A 123 -5.70 -11.72 6.92
N ALA A 124 -7.03 -11.71 6.82
CA ALA A 124 -7.91 -11.37 7.93
C ALA A 124 -7.77 -12.34 9.12
N ILE A 125 -7.45 -13.62 8.85
CA ILE A 125 -7.35 -14.68 9.87
C ILE A 125 -5.93 -14.78 10.44
N PHE A 126 -4.89 -14.77 9.59
CA PHE A 126 -3.53 -15.16 9.98
C PHE A 126 -2.51 -14.02 10.04
N ARG A 127 -2.81 -12.85 9.46
CA ARG A 127 -1.87 -11.72 9.36
C ARG A 127 -2.23 -10.52 10.25
N ALA A 128 -3.35 -10.63 10.96
CA ALA A 128 -3.83 -9.70 11.97
C ALA A 128 -3.68 -10.27 13.41
#